data_AF-A0A957FA60-F1
#
_entry.id   AF-A0A957FA60-F1
#
_cell.length_a   1.000
_cell.length_b   1.000
_cell.length_c   1.000
_cell.angle_alpha   90.00
_cell.angle_beta   90.00
_cell.angle_gamma   90.00
#
_symmetry.space_group_name_H-M   'P 1'
#
loop_
_entity.id
_entity.type
_entity.pdbx_description
1 polymer ?
#
loop_
_entity_poly.entity_id
_entity_poly.type
_entity_poly.pdbx_seq_one_letter_code
_entity_poly.pdbx_strand_id
1 'polypeptide(L)' 'MLIDTHCHLDLPSFDADGDAVIARARAARVGRIVVPAIALA' A
#
# COMPACT_ATOMS: atom_id res chain seq x y z
N MET A 1 -13.71 -5.34 7.60
CA MET A 1 -12.54 -5.31 6.70
C MET A 1 -12.29 -3.86 6.34
N LEU A 2 -11.09 -3.34 6.61
CA LEU A 2 -10.74 -1.94 6.33
C LEU A 2 -10.26 -1.78 4.89
N ILE A 3 -10.45 -0.57 4.36
CA ILE A 3 -9.87 -0.12 3.11
C ILE A 3 -8.99 1.07 3.44
N ASP A 4 -7.72 0.99 3.08
CA ASP A 4 -6.86 2.16 3.04
C ASP A 4 -7.14 2.90 1.73
N THR A 5 -7.78 4.06 1.85
CA THR A 5 -8.24 4.84 0.71
C THR A 5 -7.15 5.70 0.07
N HIS A 6 -5.97 5.83 0.70
CA HIS A 6 -4.87 6.65 0.18
C HIS A 6 -3.52 6.24 0.79
N CYS A 7 -2.74 5.47 0.04
CA CYS A 7 -1.37 5.11 0.44
C CYS A 7 -0.43 5.10 -0.77
N HIS A 8 0.72 5.76 -0.66
CA HIS A 8 1.77 5.71 -1.68
C HIS A 8 2.77 4.58 -1.40
N LEU A 9 2.30 3.34 -1.54
CA LEU A 9 3.15 2.15 -1.45
C LEU A 9 4.11 1.99 -2.63
N ASP A 10 3.92 2.79 -3.68
CA ASP A 10 4.75 2.88 -4.88
C ASP A 10 5.98 3.77 -4.72
N LEU A 11 6.23 4.32 -3.52
CA LEU A 11 7.43 5.10 -3.25
C LEU A 11 8.66 4.21 -3.06
N PRO A 12 9.87 4.67 -3.47
CA PRO A 12 11.11 3.89 -3.35
C PRO A 12 11.45 3.41 -1.94
N SER A 13 10.91 4.08 -0.91
CA SER A 13 11.07 3.71 0.50
C SER A 13 10.54 2.30 0.82
N PHE A 14 9.68 1.73 -0.04
CA PHE A 14 9.08 0.40 0.13
C PHE A 14 9.64 -0.66 -0.82
N ASP A 15 10.59 -0.33 -1.70
CA ASP A 15 11.15 -1.28 -2.68
C ASP A 15 11.82 -2.50 -2.00
N ALA A 16 12.42 -2.27 -0.83
CA ALA A 16 13.14 -3.32 -0.10
C ALA A 16 12.20 -4.27 0.68
N ASP A 17 11.01 -3.83 1.08
CA ASP A 17 10.15 -4.58 2.02
C ASP A 17 8.65 -4.54 1.70
N GLY A 18 8.26 -4.19 0.47
CA GLY A 18 6.86 -4.05 0.05
C GLY A 18 5.97 -5.25 0.38
N ASP A 19 6.45 -6.48 0.16
CA ASP A 19 5.70 -7.70 0.52
C ASP A 19 5.47 -7.83 2.03
N ALA A 20 6.46 -7.44 2.83
CA ALA A 20 6.34 -7.43 4.29
C ALA A 20 5.35 -6.37 4.76
N VAL A 21 5.31 -5.20 4.10
CA VAL A 21 4.31 -4.16 4.35
C VAL A 21 2.90 -4.67 4.05
N ILE A 22 2.69 -5.31 2.90
CA ILE A 22 1.39 -5.90 2.52
C ILE A 22 0.97 -6.99 3.52
N ALA A 23 1.91 -7.84 3.96
CA ALA A 23 1.63 -8.87 4.97
C ALA A 23 1.16 -8.25 6.30
N ARG A 24 1.83 -7.19 6.77
CA ARG A 24 1.40 -6.44 7.98
C ARG A 24 0.02 -5.80 7.80
N ALA A 25 -0.26 -5.19 6.65
CA ALA A 25 -1.56 -4.60 6.35
C ALA A 25 -2.69 -5.65 6.38
N ARG A 26 -2.46 -6.83 5.78
CA ARG A 26 -3.40 -7.96 5.84
C ARG A 26 -3.64 -8.43 7.27
N ALA A 27 -2.58 -8.59 8.07
CA ALA A 27 -2.69 -8.97 9.49
C ALA A 27 -3.51 -7.95 10.30
N ALA A 28 -3.44 -6.66 9.95
CA ALA A 28 -4.24 -5.59 10.52
C ALA A 28 -5.69 -5.51 9.97
N ARG A 29 -6.09 -6.43 9.08
CA ARG A 29 -7.41 -6.48 8.42
C ARG A 29 -7.68 -5.33 7.43
N VAL A 30 -6.62 -4.75 6.85
CA VAL A 30 -6.70 -3.89 5.67
C VAL A 30 -6.74 -4.78 4.43
N GLY A 31 -7.92 -4.89 3.83
CA GLY A 31 -8.18 -5.81 2.71
C GLY A 31 -7.91 -5.21 1.33
N ARG A 32 -7.87 -3.88 1.23
CA ARG A 32 -7.55 -3.14 0.00
C ARG A 32 -6.77 -1.88 0.34
N ILE A 33 -5.87 -1.51 -0.55
CA ILE A 33 -5.07 -0.29 -0.48
C ILE A 33 -5.19 0.38 -1.85
N VAL A 34 -5.62 1.64 -1.87
CA VAL A 34 -5.65 2.46 -3.08
C VAL A 34 -4.34 3.22 -3.18
N VAL A 35 -3.64 3.04 -4.30
CA VAL A 35 -2.39 3.75 -4.61
C VAL A 35 -2.71 4.85 -5.62
N PRO A 36 -2.72 6.14 -5.20
CA PRO A 36 -3.02 7.23 -6.11
C PRO A 36 -1.86 7.50 -7.07
N ALA A 37 -2.18 7.76 -8.34
CA ALA A 37 -1.18 8.14 -9.33
C ALA A 37 -0.51 9.48 -8.95
N ILE A 38 0.80 9.57 -9.16
CA ILE A 38 1.62 10.76 -8.89
C ILE A 38 1.99 11.54 -10.17
N ALA A 39 1.61 11.03 -11.34
CA ALA A 39 1.88 11.64 -12.63
C ALA A 39 0.74 11.37 -13.62
N LEU A 40 0.65 12.20 -14.66
CA LEU A 40 -0.23 11.98 -15.80
C LEU A 40 0.35 10.90 -16.72
N ALA A 41 -0.52 10.24 -17.48
CA ALA A 41 -0.14 9.26 -18.49
C ALA A 41 0.39 9.91 -19.77
#